data_AF-A0A6S6G216-F1
#
_entry.id   AF-A0A6S6G216-F1
#
_cell.length_a   1.000
_cell.length_b   1.000
_cell.length_c   1.000
_cell.angle_alpha   90.00
_cell.angle_beta   90.00
_cell.angle_gamma   90.00
#
_symmetry.space_group_name_H-M   'P 1'
#
loop_
_entity.id
_entity.type
_entity.pdbx_description
1 polymer ?
#
loop_
_entity_poly.entity_id
_entity_poly.type
_entity_poly.pdbx_seq_one_letter_code
_entity_poly.pdbx_strand_id
1 'polypeptide(L)'
;MTKDDLIDHFRAEPDYWFVPKLFGIGATPVTWQGWALTLGFAALLILDIRFMPDPIARVVVGVALTAAFLTICFRKTQGGWRWHWGFGK
;
A
#
# COMPACT_ATOMS: atom_id res chain seq x y z
N MET A 1 25.71 0.25 -3.28
CA MET A 1 24.41 -0.15 -3.83
C MET A 1 24.69 -1.02 -5.03
N THR A 2 24.58 -2.33 -4.83
CA THR A 2 24.67 -3.29 -5.93
C THR A 2 23.28 -3.51 -6.52
N LYS A 3 23.21 -4.02 -7.75
CA LYS A 3 21.94 -4.40 -8.38
C LYS A 3 21.23 -5.50 -7.56
N ASP A 4 22.00 -6.37 -6.93
CA ASP A 4 21.48 -7.50 -6.18
C ASP A 4 20.77 -7.05 -4.90
N ASP A 5 21.30 -6.04 -4.21
CA ASP A 5 20.64 -5.41 -3.04
C ASP A 5 19.24 -4.89 -3.40
N LEU A 6 19.10 -4.27 -4.59
CA LEU A 6 17.83 -3.76 -5.08
C LEU A 6 16.84 -4.88 -5.39
N ILE A 7 17.30 -5.94 -6.05
CA ILE A 7 16.44 -7.07 -6.39
C ILE A 7 15.96 -7.75 -5.11
N ASP A 8 16.84 -7.93 -4.13
CA ASP A 8 16.50 -8.57 -2.87
C ASP A 8 15.45 -7.77 -2.08
N HIS A 9 15.59 -6.44 -2.00
CA HIS A 9 14.61 -5.56 -1.35
C HIS A 9 13.19 -5.71 -1.88
N PHE A 10 13.04 -5.88 -3.20
CA PHE A 10 11.74 -5.98 -3.85
C PHE A 10 11.19 -7.41 -3.91
N ARG A 11 11.87 -8.38 -3.29
CA ARG A 11 11.33 -9.74 -3.11
C ARG A 11 10.51 -9.79 -1.83
N ALA A 12 9.20 -9.91 -1.97
CA ALA A 12 8.34 -10.22 -0.83
C ALA A 12 8.51 -11.69 -0.40
N GLU A 13 8.56 -11.92 0.91
CA GLU A 13 8.34 -13.27 1.46
C GLU A 13 6.90 -13.74 1.16
N PRO A 14 6.64 -15.07 1.10
CA PRO A 14 5.40 -15.63 0.55
C PRO A 14 4.09 -15.10 1.13
N ASP A 15 4.08 -14.69 2.39
CA ASP A 15 2.88 -14.20 3.09
C ASP A 15 2.60 -12.71 2.92
N TYR A 16 3.56 -11.94 2.40
CA TYR A 16 3.45 -10.49 2.24
C TYR A 16 3.12 -10.11 0.80
N TRP A 17 2.36 -9.03 0.67
CA TRP A 17 1.95 -8.50 -0.63
C TRP A 17 2.71 -7.24 -1.01
N PHE A 18 3.25 -6.57 0.02
CA PHE A 18 3.95 -5.30 -0.08
C PHE A 18 5.31 -5.40 0.60
N VAL A 19 6.26 -4.61 0.08
CA VAL A 19 7.56 -4.35 0.71
C VAL A 19 7.60 -2.89 1.17
N PRO A 20 8.40 -2.55 2.20
CA PRO A 20 8.56 -1.17 2.60
C PRO A 20 9.21 -0.34 1.48
N LYS A 21 8.87 0.95 1.43
CA LYS A 21 9.59 1.89 0.56
C LYS A 21 11.05 2.01 1.00
N LEU A 22 11.94 2.05 0.01
CA LEU A 22 13.38 2.26 0.22
C LEU A 22 13.66 3.54 1.02
N PHE A 23 12.95 4.63 0.70
CA PHE A 23 13.07 5.90 1.41
C PHE A 23 11.71 6.30 1.96
N GLY A 24 11.71 6.73 3.22
CA GLY A 24 10.54 7.24 3.93
C GLY A 24 9.65 6.15 4.53
N ILE A 25 8.37 6.49 4.70
CA ILE A 25 7.34 5.58 5.22
C ILE A 25 6.36 5.20 4.11
N GLY A 26 6.01 3.91 4.08
CA GLY A 26 4.97 3.39 3.22
C GLY A 26 5.28 2.01 2.67
N ALA A 27 4.37 1.55 1.83
CA ALA A 27 4.36 0.21 1.25
C ALA A 27 4.34 0.29 -0.29
N THR A 28 5.03 -0.65 -0.93
CA THR A 28 5.08 -0.81 -2.39
C THR A 28 4.55 -2.19 -2.75
N PRO A 29 3.53 -2.30 -3.62
CA PRO A 29 3.03 -3.60 -4.06
C PRO A 29 4.08 -4.29 -4.95
N VAL A 30 4.44 -5.52 -4.60
CA VAL A 30 5.38 -6.34 -5.40
C VAL A 30 4.77 -7.67 -5.84
N THR A 31 3.54 -7.95 -5.39
CA THR A 31 2.77 -9.14 -5.75
C THR A 31 1.50 -8.74 -6.52
N TRP A 32 0.90 -9.69 -7.23
CA TRP A 32 -0.37 -9.45 -7.92
C TRP A 32 -1.51 -9.14 -6.94
N GLN A 33 -1.50 -9.72 -5.73
CA GLN A 33 -2.49 -9.41 -4.69
C GLN A 33 -2.37 -7.97 -4.21
N GLY A 34 -1.13 -7.49 -3.99
CA GLY A 34 -0.87 -6.11 -3.62
C GLY A 34 -1.33 -5.12 -4.70
N TRP A 35 -1.08 -5.42 -5.98
CA TRP A 35 -1.59 -4.64 -7.10
C TRP A 35 -3.10 -4.70 -7.22
N ALA A 36 -3.73 -5.88 -7.09
CA ALA A 36 -5.18 -6.04 -7.12
C ALA A 36 -5.87 -5.21 -6.02
N LEU A 37 -5.33 -5.24 -4.79
CA LEU A 37 -5.81 -4.42 -3.69
C LEU A 37 -5.66 -2.92 -3.99
N THR A 38 -4.51 -2.51 -4.51
CA THR A 38 -4.20 -1.10 -4.82
C THR A 38 -5.12 -0.54 -5.91
N LEU A 39 -5.27 -1.27 -7.02
CA LEU A 39 -6.15 -0.89 -8.12
C LEU A 39 -7.62 -0.95 -7.71
N GLY A 40 -8.02 -1.97 -6.93
CA GLY A 40 -9.36 -2.08 -6.38
C GLY A 40 -9.72 -0.91 -5.48
N PHE A 41 -8.83 -0.51 -4.58
CA PHE A 41 -8.99 0.68 -3.75
C PHE A 41 -9.12 1.96 -4.58
N ALA A 42 -8.25 2.15 -5.59
CA ALA A 42 -8.32 3.30 -6.47
C ALA A 42 -9.65 3.37 -7.24
N ALA A 43 -10.13 2.23 -7.75
CA ALA A 43 -11.42 2.14 -8.41
C ALA A 43 -12.58 2.49 -7.46
N LEU A 44 -12.58 1.97 -6.23
CA LEU A 44 -13.60 2.28 -5.23
C LEU A 44 -13.63 3.76 -4.86
N LEU A 45 -12.46 4.41 -4.70
CA LEU A 45 -12.40 5.86 -4.48
C LEU A 45 -12.94 6.65 -5.67
N ILE A 46 -12.63 6.24 -6.90
CA ILE A 46 -13.18 6.88 -8.09
C ILE A 46 -14.71 6.75 -8.10
N LEU A 47 -15.24 5.57 -7.79
CA LEU A 47 -16.69 5.36 -7.70
C LEU A 47 -17.34 6.25 -6.64
N ASP A 48 -16.75 6.32 -5.45
CA ASP A 48 -17.24 7.19 -4.37
C ASP A 48 -17.27 8.67 -4.80
N ILE A 49 -16.18 9.17 -5.38
CA ILE A 49 -16.09 10.55 -5.86
C ILE A 49 -17.11 10.86 -6.96
N ARG A 50 -17.37 9.91 -7.87
CA ARG A 50 -18.26 10.13 -9.03
C ARG A 50 -19.73 9.93 -8.72
N PHE A 51 -20.07 9.01 -7.84
CA PHE A 51 -21.45 8.56 -7.65
C PHE A 51 -22.05 8.90 -6.29
N MET A 52 -21.27 9.32 -5.29
CA MET A 52 -21.82 9.72 -3.99
C MET A 52 -22.22 11.20 -4.00
N PRO A 53 -23.52 11.56 -4.05
CA PRO A 53 -23.93 12.95 -4.16
C PRO A 53 -23.78 13.71 -2.83
N ASP A 54 -24.00 13.02 -1.71
CA ASP A 54 -23.92 13.61 -0.38
C ASP A 54 -22.45 13.82 0.04
N PRO A 55 -22.02 15.07 0.32
CA PRO A 55 -20.63 15.36 0.63
C PRO A 55 -20.13 14.68 1.92
N ILE A 56 -20.99 14.56 2.92
CA ILE A 56 -20.62 13.98 4.22
C ILE A 56 -20.44 12.47 4.06
N ALA A 57 -21.41 11.79 3.45
CA ALA A 57 -21.35 10.36 3.15
C ALA A 57 -20.10 10.03 2.30
N ARG A 58 -19.78 10.86 1.30
CA ARG A 58 -18.57 10.70 0.47
C ARG A 58 -17.31 10.75 1.32
N VAL A 59 -17.18 11.74 2.19
CA VAL A 59 -16.00 11.83 3.09
C VAL A 59 -15.94 10.63 4.02
N VAL A 60 -17.07 10.22 4.62
CA VAL A 60 -17.14 9.07 5.53
C VAL A 60 -16.73 7.77 4.82
N VAL A 61 -17.27 7.53 3.62
CA VAL A 61 -16.94 6.34 2.81
C VAL A 61 -15.48 6.39 2.35
N GLY A 62 -15.00 7.52 1.85
CA GLY A 62 -13.60 7.68 1.45
C GLY A 62 -12.62 7.43 2.60
N VAL A 63 -12.92 7.93 3.81
CA VAL A 63 -12.13 7.66 5.02
C VAL A 63 -12.18 6.17 5.39
N ALA A 64 -13.35 5.54 5.36
CA ALA A 64 -13.50 4.12 5.67
C ALA A 64 -12.72 3.22 4.69
N LEU A 65 -12.82 3.50 3.38
CA LEU A 65 -12.07 2.81 2.34
C LEU A 65 -10.56 2.96 2.55
N THR A 66 -10.11 4.19 2.86
CA THR A 66 -8.71 4.48 3.12
C THR A 66 -8.21 3.74 4.36
N ALA A 67 -8.96 3.76 5.46
CA ALA A 67 -8.61 3.05 6.68
C ALA A 67 -8.52 1.53 6.46
N ALA A 68 -9.48 0.95 5.72
CA ALA A 68 -9.45 -0.47 5.36
C ALA A 68 -8.22 -0.82 4.51
N PHE A 69 -7.95 -0.02 3.46
CA PHE A 69 -6.77 -0.18 2.62
C PHE A 69 -5.47 -0.10 3.43
N LEU A 70 -5.31 0.93 4.26
CA LEU A 70 -4.14 1.12 5.11
C LEU A 70 -3.97 -0.04 6.11
N THR A 71 -5.05 -0.55 6.68
CA THR A 71 -5.01 -1.70 7.60
C THR A 71 -4.48 -2.94 6.92
N ILE A 72 -4.95 -3.24 5.70
CA ILE A 72 -4.48 -4.39 4.93
C ILE A 72 -3.02 -4.19 4.51
N CYS A 73 -2.67 -2.99 4.01
CA CYS A 73 -1.30 -2.66 3.66
C CYS A 73 -0.37 -2.84 4.87
N PHE A 74 -0.71 -2.32 6.04
CA PHE A 74 0.09 -2.47 7.26
C PHE A 74 0.30 -3.95 7.62
N ARG A 75 -0.76 -4.76 7.60
CA ARG A 75 -0.70 -6.19 7.94
C ARG A 75 0.03 -7.04 6.89
N LYS A 76 0.08 -6.59 5.63
CA LYS A 76 0.67 -7.32 4.50
C LYS A 76 1.94 -6.67 3.95
N THR A 77 2.54 -5.73 4.69
CA THR A 77 3.86 -5.18 4.41
C THR A 77 4.91 -5.92 5.23
N GLN A 78 5.89 -6.51 4.56
CA GLN A 78 7.02 -7.17 5.20
C GLN A 78 7.79 -6.20 6.12
N GLY A 79 8.15 -6.63 7.32
CA GLY A 79 8.90 -5.80 8.28
C GLY A 79 8.14 -4.62 8.89
N GLY A 80 6.87 -4.42 8.49
CA GLY A 80 5.98 -3.36 8.98
C GLY A 80 6.27 -1.97 8.44
N TRP A 81 5.50 -0.98 8.90
CA TRP A 81 5.67 0.42 8.50
C TRP A 81 6.62 1.12 9.47
N ARG A 82 7.83 1.38 9.01
CA ARG A 82 8.83 2.21 9.68
C ARG A 82 9.42 3.19 8.69
N TRP A 83 10.07 4.22 9.21
CA TRP A 83 10.84 5.13 8.39
C TRP A 83 12.12 4.46 7.92
N HIS A 84 12.40 4.48 6.62
CA HIS A 84 13.62 3.94 6.02
C HIS A 84 14.46 5.06 5.40
N TRP A 85 15.78 5.01 5.62
CA TRP A 85 16.75 5.95 5.04
C TRP A 85 17.50 5.33 3.84
N GLY A 86 16.86 4.42 3.11
CA GLY A 86 17.51 3.56 2.12
C GLY A 86 17.91 2.21 2.71
N PHE A 87 18.86 1.56 2.07
CA PHE A 87 19.56 0.41 2.62
C PHE A 87 20.42 0.88 3.80
N GLY A 88 19.85 0.90 5.00
CA GLY A 88 20.65 0.93 6.21
C GLY A 88 21.54 -0.32 6.22
N LYS A 89 22.82 -0.17 6.54
CA LYS A 89 23.56 -1.30 7.09
C LYS A 89 22.90 -1.75 8.39
#